data_AF-A0A7J6SET3-F1
#
_entry.id   AF-A0A7J6SET3-F1
#
_cell.length_a   1.000
_cell.length_b   1.000
_cell.length_c   1.000
_cell.angle_alpha   90.00
_cell.angle_beta   90.00
_cell.angle_gamma   90.00
#
_symmetry.space_group_name_H-M   'P 1'
#
loop_
_entity.id
_entity.type
_entity.pdbx_description
1 polymer ?
#
loop_
_entity_poly.entity_id
_entity_poly.type
_entity_poly.pdbx_seq_one_letter_code
_entity_poly.pdbx_strand_id
1 'polypeptide(L)'
;MSPLIGVILLLACSDILLAQPSGKYCGTASTLFGDATIDVTITSPTTFDISATFVPAGGTAASGTATGVRFTFKPSTGDITVTDTDKLQDLINKIGAPISAADLASLKYQGKNIIVVNLGNFVLKPC
;
A
#
# COMPACT_ATOMS: atom_id res chain seq x y z
N MET A 1 36.82 -25.87 -41.65
CA MET A 1 35.42 -25.44 -41.88
C MET A 1 34.54 -26.03 -40.80
N SER A 2 34.06 -25.16 -39.90
CA SER A 2 32.83 -25.25 -39.06
C SER A 2 33.05 -24.44 -37.78
N PRO A 3 32.63 -23.17 -37.68
CA PRO A 3 32.31 -22.58 -36.39
C PRO A 3 30.85 -22.91 -36.09
N LEU A 4 30.60 -23.85 -35.17
CA LEU A 4 29.25 -24.00 -34.62
C LEU A 4 28.99 -22.81 -33.70
N ILE A 5 28.12 -21.95 -34.18
CA ILE A 5 27.54 -20.77 -33.55
C ILE A 5 26.87 -21.20 -32.23
N GLY A 6 27.48 -20.84 -31.11
CA GLY A 6 26.89 -20.92 -29.78
C GLY A 6 26.45 -19.54 -29.32
N VAL A 7 25.36 -19.01 -29.87
CA VAL A 7 24.70 -17.83 -29.32
C VAL A 7 23.76 -18.31 -28.21
N ILE A 8 24.23 -18.28 -26.96
CA ILE A 8 23.36 -18.30 -25.79
C ILE A 8 23.10 -16.83 -25.44
N LEU A 9 22.10 -16.25 -26.08
CA LEU A 9 21.57 -14.93 -25.69
C LEU A 9 20.57 -15.15 -24.55
N LEU A 10 21.08 -15.31 -23.33
CA LEU A 10 20.28 -15.11 -22.12
C LEU A 10 20.07 -13.60 -21.95
N LEU A 11 19.07 -13.07 -22.65
CA LEU A 11 18.49 -11.77 -22.33
C LEU A 11 17.83 -11.91 -20.96
N ALA A 12 18.60 -11.66 -19.90
CA ALA A 12 18.06 -11.29 -18.62
C ALA A 12 17.42 -9.90 -18.79
N CYS A 13 16.17 -9.86 -19.27
CA CYS A 13 15.33 -8.70 -19.03
C CYS A 13 15.10 -8.66 -17.52
N SER A 14 15.78 -7.73 -16.85
CA SER A 14 15.73 -7.47 -15.41
C SER A 14 14.38 -6.89 -14.96
N ASP A 15 13.28 -7.44 -15.45
CA ASP A 15 11.98 -7.27 -14.81
C ASP A 15 11.96 -8.26 -13.64
N ILE A 16 12.45 -7.82 -12.48
CA ILE A 16 12.20 -8.55 -11.24
C ILE A 16 10.69 -8.53 -11.04
N LEU A 17 10.03 -9.61 -11.46
CA LEU A 17 8.60 -9.78 -11.24
C LEU A 17 8.39 -9.83 -9.72
N LEU A 18 7.82 -8.76 -9.16
CA LEU A 18 7.51 -8.74 -7.73
C LEU A 18 6.47 -9.81 -7.45
N ALA A 19 6.70 -10.61 -6.42
CA ALA A 19 5.66 -11.45 -5.87
C ALA A 19 4.47 -10.57 -5.46
N GLN A 20 3.27 -11.13 -5.57
CA GLN A 20 2.08 -10.43 -5.12
C GLN A 20 2.17 -10.13 -3.62
N PRO A 21 1.77 -8.93 -3.17
CA PRO A 21 1.80 -8.61 -1.75
C PRO A 21 0.89 -9.55 -0.95
N SER A 22 1.31 -9.88 0.27
CA SER A 22 0.56 -10.76 1.18
C SER A 22 0.95 -10.45 2.63
N GLY A 23 0.03 -10.67 3.57
CA GLY A 23 0.29 -10.50 5.01
C GLY A 23 -0.18 -9.16 5.55
N LYS A 24 0.28 -8.84 6.77
CA LYS A 24 -0.10 -7.65 7.52
C LYS A 24 1.01 -6.60 7.49
N TYR A 25 0.63 -5.35 7.30
CA TYR A 25 1.51 -4.19 7.27
C TYR A 25 0.98 -3.10 8.19
N CYS A 26 1.85 -2.44 8.93
CA CYS A 26 1.51 -1.38 9.89
C CYS A 26 2.50 -0.23 9.82
N GLY A 27 2.00 0.96 10.14
CA GLY A 27 2.83 2.15 10.32
C GLY A 27 2.14 3.15 11.23
N THR A 28 2.97 3.96 11.89
CA THR A 28 2.52 5.14 12.64
C THR A 28 3.27 6.38 12.14
N ALA A 29 2.56 7.49 11.96
CA ALA A 29 3.11 8.79 11.61
C ALA A 29 2.62 9.85 12.58
N SER A 30 3.51 10.77 12.93
CA SER A 30 3.18 11.98 13.68
C SER A 30 3.28 13.19 12.76
N THR A 31 2.25 14.03 12.78
CA THR A 31 2.17 15.27 11.98
C THR A 31 1.83 16.45 12.86
N LEU A 32 1.89 17.66 12.31
CA LEU A 32 1.41 18.88 12.99
C LEU A 32 -0.09 18.83 13.32
N PHE A 33 -0.86 17.96 12.64
CA PHE A 33 -2.31 17.84 12.82
C PHE A 33 -2.69 16.74 13.81
N GLY A 34 -1.75 15.85 14.16
CA GLY A 34 -2.02 14.69 15.00
C GLY A 34 -1.21 13.45 14.62
N ASP A 35 -1.45 12.38 15.36
CA ASP A 35 -0.85 11.06 15.16
C ASP A 35 -1.80 10.15 14.39
N ALA A 36 -1.27 9.40 13.43
CA ALA A 36 -2.02 8.44 12.62
C ALA A 36 -1.38 7.06 12.73
N THR A 37 -2.19 6.03 12.93
CA THR A 37 -1.79 4.62 12.84
C THR A 37 -2.62 3.95 11.76
N ILE A 38 -1.97 3.22 10.86
CA ILE A 38 -2.59 2.49 9.76
C ILE A 38 -2.12 1.04 9.78
N ASP A 39 -3.08 0.13 9.74
CA ASP A 39 -2.88 -1.32 9.61
C ASP A 39 -3.58 -1.79 8.32
N VAL A 40 -2.85 -2.47 7.44
CA VAL A 40 -3.35 -3.09 6.21
C VAL A 40 -3.11 -4.58 6.26
N THR A 41 -4.14 -5.39 6.04
CA THR A 41 -4.02 -6.85 5.92
C THR A 41 -4.46 -7.27 4.53
N ILE A 42 -3.54 -7.79 3.73
CA ILE A 42 -3.87 -8.33 2.40
C ILE A 42 -4.60 -9.66 2.58
N THR A 43 -5.89 -9.69 2.25
CA THR A 43 -6.77 -10.85 2.47
C THR A 43 -6.90 -11.73 1.23
N SER A 44 -6.66 -11.17 0.04
CA SER A 44 -6.64 -11.91 -1.22
C SER A 44 -5.76 -11.20 -2.26
N PRO A 45 -5.57 -11.79 -3.46
CA PRO A 45 -4.89 -11.12 -4.57
C PRO A 45 -5.42 -9.76 -5.00
N THR A 46 -6.67 -9.45 -4.64
CA THR A 46 -7.36 -8.24 -5.11
C THR A 46 -8.04 -7.48 -3.98
N THR A 47 -7.90 -7.91 -2.72
CA THR A 47 -8.57 -7.28 -1.57
C THR A 47 -7.68 -7.18 -0.35
N PHE A 48 -7.84 -6.10 0.41
CA PHE A 48 -7.28 -5.95 1.75
C PHE A 48 -8.31 -5.41 2.73
N ASP A 49 -8.02 -5.58 4.01
CA ASP A 49 -8.70 -4.88 5.10
C ASP A 49 -7.77 -3.79 5.62
N ILE A 50 -8.31 -2.60 5.90
CA ILE A 50 -7.56 -1.46 6.45
C ILE A 50 -8.21 -1.00 7.74
N SER A 51 -7.42 -0.90 8.80
CA SER A 51 -7.79 -0.24 10.05
C SER A 51 -6.96 1.01 10.24
N ALA A 52 -7.59 2.09 10.65
CA ALA A 52 -6.92 3.36 10.88
C ALA A 52 -7.37 3.97 12.20
N THR A 53 -6.42 4.61 12.88
CA THR A 53 -6.67 5.45 14.05
C THR A 53 -6.02 6.80 13.81
N PHE A 54 -6.74 7.87 14.14
CA PHE A 54 -6.22 9.23 14.09
C PHE A 54 -6.46 9.91 15.44
N VAL A 55 -5.42 10.53 15.98
CA VAL A 55 -5.44 11.31 17.22
C VAL A 55 -5.11 12.75 16.85
N PRO A 56 -6.10 13.64 16.68
CA PRO A 56 -5.82 15.04 16.39
C PRO A 56 -5.01 15.69 17.53
N ALA A 57 -4.18 16.67 17.18
CA ALA A 57 -3.38 17.40 18.16
C ALA A 57 -4.27 18.02 19.26
N GLY A 58 -4.14 17.52 20.49
CA GLY A 58 -4.95 17.97 21.64
C GLY A 58 -6.41 17.47 21.65
N GLY A 59 -6.78 16.53 20.77
CA GLY A 59 -8.13 15.96 20.72
C GLY A 59 -8.19 14.48 21.07
N THR A 60 -9.34 13.86 20.83
CA THR A 60 -9.61 12.46 21.16
C THR A 60 -9.36 11.55 19.97
N ALA A 61 -8.80 10.37 20.24
CA ALA A 61 -8.60 9.34 19.23
C ALA A 61 -9.92 8.91 18.58
N ALA A 62 -9.91 8.75 17.26
CA ALA A 62 -10.98 8.12 16.49
C ALA A 62 -10.43 6.97 15.65
N SER A 63 -11.17 5.87 15.58
CA SER A 63 -10.74 4.65 14.89
C SER A 63 -11.83 4.10 13.97
N GLY A 64 -11.40 3.42 12.92
CA GLY A 64 -12.29 2.76 11.97
C GLY A 64 -11.61 1.63 11.22
N THR A 65 -12.42 0.82 10.55
CA THR A 65 -11.98 -0.29 9.71
C THR A 65 -12.83 -0.31 8.44
N ALA A 66 -12.20 -0.53 7.30
CA ALA A 66 -12.86 -0.87 6.04
C ALA A 66 -12.36 -2.24 5.59
N THR A 67 -13.30 -3.14 5.28
CA THR A 67 -13.01 -4.53 4.90
C THR A 67 -13.27 -4.79 3.42
N GLY A 68 -12.53 -5.75 2.86
CA GLY A 68 -12.64 -6.17 1.47
C GLY A 68 -12.46 -5.01 0.50
N VAL A 69 -11.54 -4.10 0.78
CA VAL A 69 -11.21 -2.95 -0.09
C VAL A 69 -10.49 -3.49 -1.30
N ARG A 70 -11.05 -3.28 -2.50
CA ARG A 70 -10.46 -3.77 -3.74
C ARG A 70 -9.26 -2.96 -4.20
N PHE A 71 -8.27 -3.65 -4.74
CA PHE A 71 -7.10 -3.05 -5.37
C PHE A 71 -6.64 -3.85 -6.59
N THR A 72 -5.85 -3.21 -7.44
CA THR A 72 -5.08 -3.84 -8.52
C THR A 72 -3.59 -3.76 -8.22
N PHE A 73 -2.84 -4.82 -8.54
CA PHE A 73 -1.39 -4.86 -8.41
C PHE A 73 -0.71 -4.97 -9.77
N LYS A 74 0.33 -4.17 -10.00
CA LYS A 74 1.19 -4.23 -11.18
C LYS A 74 2.57 -4.79 -10.80
N PRO A 75 2.84 -6.09 -11.04
CA PRO A 75 4.07 -6.74 -10.59
C PRO A 75 5.37 -6.13 -11.14
N SER A 76 5.34 -5.57 -12.36
CA SER A 76 6.53 -4.98 -12.99
C SER A 76 6.99 -3.68 -12.33
N THR A 77 6.11 -2.97 -11.64
CA THR A 77 6.43 -1.68 -11.01
C THR A 77 6.23 -1.68 -9.50
N GLY A 78 5.54 -2.70 -8.97
CA GLY A 78 5.12 -2.78 -7.58
C GLY A 78 3.94 -1.88 -7.24
N ASP A 79 3.30 -1.27 -8.24
CA ASP A 79 2.23 -0.31 -7.98
C ASP A 79 0.95 -1.04 -7.53
N ILE A 80 0.33 -0.51 -6.49
CA ILE A 80 -0.96 -0.94 -5.96
C ILE A 80 -1.91 0.25 -6.11
N THR A 81 -3.01 0.05 -6.82
CA THR A 81 -4.05 1.08 -6.98
C THR A 81 -5.32 0.59 -6.32
N VAL A 82 -5.80 1.34 -5.33
CA VAL A 82 -7.07 1.05 -4.66
C VAL A 82 -8.21 1.52 -5.56
N THR A 83 -9.14 0.61 -5.86
CA THR A 83 -10.28 0.90 -6.74
C THR A 83 -11.55 1.22 -5.95
N ASP A 84 -11.69 0.70 -4.73
CA ASP A 84 -12.80 1.02 -3.82
C ASP A 84 -12.49 2.30 -3.00
N THR A 85 -12.30 3.43 -3.66
CA THR A 85 -11.97 4.71 -2.99
C THR A 85 -13.06 5.22 -2.05
N ASP A 86 -14.32 4.87 -2.30
CA ASP A 86 -15.44 5.27 -1.45
C ASP A 86 -15.32 4.66 -0.04
N LYS A 87 -14.88 3.40 0.07
CA LYS A 87 -14.61 2.75 1.36
C LYS A 87 -13.48 3.44 2.13
N LEU A 88 -12.45 3.91 1.43
CA LEU A 88 -11.38 4.69 2.03
C LEU A 88 -11.90 6.05 2.49
N GLN A 89 -12.75 6.70 1.70
CA GLN A 89 -13.33 7.99 2.06
C GLN A 89 -14.23 7.87 3.29
N ASP A 90 -15.07 6.83 3.37
CA ASP A 90 -15.90 6.55 4.54
C ASP A 90 -15.06 6.31 5.79
N LEU A 91 -13.95 5.56 5.67
CA LEU A 91 -13.01 5.34 6.76
C LEU A 91 -12.37 6.66 7.23
N ILE A 92 -11.88 7.48 6.29
CA ILE A 92 -11.25 8.77 6.58
C ILE A 92 -12.24 9.72 7.27
N ASN A 93 -13.46 9.80 6.75
CA ASN A 93 -14.53 10.60 7.33
C ASN A 93 -14.86 10.14 8.75
N LYS A 94 -14.88 8.82 8.99
CA LYS A 94 -15.14 8.22 10.30
C LYS A 94 -14.06 8.56 11.33
N ILE A 95 -12.78 8.58 10.93
CA ILE A 95 -11.66 8.91 11.83
C ILE A 95 -11.36 10.42 11.89
N GLY A 96 -12.00 11.23 11.04
CA GLY A 96 -11.80 12.68 11.01
C GLY A 96 -10.38 13.11 10.63
N ALA A 97 -9.65 12.28 9.89
CA ALA A 97 -8.28 12.60 9.47
C ALA A 97 -8.29 13.67 8.36
N PRO A 98 -7.38 14.66 8.37
CA PRO A 98 -7.32 15.73 7.37
C PRO A 98 -6.62 15.28 6.08
N ILE A 99 -7.05 14.15 5.53
CA ILE A 99 -6.55 13.57 4.28
C ILE A 99 -7.74 13.16 3.40
N SER A 100 -7.47 12.75 2.15
CA SER A 100 -8.48 12.28 1.21
C SER A 100 -8.28 10.80 0.88
N ALA A 101 -9.32 10.14 0.35
CA ALA A 101 -9.19 8.76 -0.12
C ALA A 101 -8.10 8.61 -1.19
N ALA A 102 -7.88 9.64 -2.02
CA ALA A 102 -6.83 9.65 -3.03
C ALA A 102 -5.42 9.58 -2.43
N ASP A 103 -5.23 10.04 -1.20
CA ASP A 103 -3.94 9.97 -0.50
C ASP A 103 -3.60 8.52 -0.09
N LEU A 104 -4.62 7.70 0.17
CA LEU A 104 -4.50 6.27 0.50
C LEU A 104 -4.68 5.34 -0.71
N ALA A 105 -5.10 5.87 -1.87
CA ALA A 105 -5.42 5.06 -3.04
C ALA A 105 -4.21 4.67 -3.90
N SER A 106 -3.09 5.40 -3.76
CA SER A 106 -1.84 5.15 -4.49
C SER A 106 -0.79 4.56 -3.55
N LEU A 107 -0.52 3.27 -3.72
CA LEU A 107 0.37 2.49 -2.88
C LEU A 107 1.49 1.87 -3.73
N LYS A 108 2.64 1.59 -3.12
CA LYS A 108 3.76 0.91 -3.79
C LYS A 108 4.34 -0.19 -2.93
N TYR A 109 4.32 -1.41 -3.43
CA TYR A 109 4.96 -2.56 -2.81
C TYR A 109 6.42 -2.66 -3.22
N GLN A 110 7.31 -2.73 -2.25
CA GLN A 110 8.76 -2.87 -2.45
C GLN A 110 9.28 -4.21 -1.91
N GLY A 111 8.52 -5.29 -2.10
CA GLY A 111 8.90 -6.66 -1.70
C GLY A 111 8.83 -6.95 -0.19
N LYS A 112 9.05 -5.94 0.66
CA LYS A 112 8.91 -6.09 2.13
C LYS A 112 7.97 -5.07 2.75
N ASN A 113 7.84 -3.89 2.16
CA ASN A 113 7.04 -2.80 2.71
C ASN A 113 6.00 -2.35 1.69
N ILE A 114 4.92 -1.75 2.19
CA ILE A 114 3.98 -0.97 1.39
C ILE A 114 4.23 0.51 1.66
N ILE A 115 4.37 1.31 0.62
CA ILE A 115 4.54 2.75 0.71
C ILE A 115 3.23 3.41 0.29
N VAL A 116 2.71 4.32 1.11
CA VAL A 116 1.61 5.21 0.75
C VAL A 116 2.22 6.40 0.01
N VAL A 117 2.11 6.40 -1.32
CA VAL A 117 2.89 7.30 -2.20
C VAL A 117 2.47 8.75 -1.99
N ASN A 118 1.16 9.00 -1.99
CA ASN A 118 0.61 10.35 -1.90
C ASN A 118 0.66 10.94 -0.48
N LEU A 119 0.99 10.12 0.52
CA LEU A 119 1.16 10.56 1.92
C LEU A 119 2.64 10.70 2.27
N GLY A 120 3.40 11.42 1.44
CA GLY A 120 4.82 11.69 1.69
C GLY A 120 5.70 10.42 1.72
N ASN A 121 5.32 9.39 0.97
CA ASN A 121 5.95 8.06 1.01
C ASN A 121 5.92 7.42 2.41
N PHE A 122 4.80 7.56 3.13
CA PHE A 122 4.60 6.92 4.41
C PHE A 122 4.76 5.40 4.31
N VAL A 123 5.63 4.81 5.14
CA VAL A 123 6.03 3.40 5.02
C VAL A 123 5.26 2.54 6.01
N LEU A 124 4.54 1.56 5.48
CA LEU A 124 3.95 0.44 6.20
C LEU A 124 4.92 -0.75 6.16
N LYS A 125 5.40 -1.16 7.32
CA LYS A 125 6.30 -2.31 7.50
C LYS A 125 5.50 -3.55 7.84
N PRO A 126 6.03 -4.77 7.63
CA PRO A 126 5.38 -5.97 8.12
C PRO A 126 5.13 -5.88 9.63
N CYS A 127 3.91 -6.24 10.02
CA CYS A 127 3.62 -6.69 11.37
C CYS A 127 3.69 -8.23 11.36
#